data_AF-A0A967WE79-F1
#
_entry.id   AF-A0A967WE79-F1
#
_cell.length_a   1.000
_cell.length_b   1.000
_cell.length_c   1.000
_cell.angle_alpha   90.00
_cell.angle_beta   90.00
_cell.angle_gamma   90.00
#
_symmetry.space_group_name_H-M   'P 1'
#
loop_
_entity.id
_entity.type
_entity.pdbx_description
1 polymer ?
#
loop_
_entity_poly.entity_id
_entity_poly.type
_entity_poly.pdbx_seq_one_letter_code
_entity_poly.pdbx_strand_id
1 'polypeptide(L)'
;MSARQTVKPLIVGAILVAIFIALSKILPPLLAPETGQWVSFFASLVAILSGYICFIAFMSRLLSGRVSERLFGILEKLLIAGILLGIAGMFQPWIPVFYPAGFIVLFAATWIFTLWGYVVPKSAHGTE
;
A
#
# COMPACT_ATOMS: atom_id res chain seq x y z
N MET A 1 -22.94 11.57 0.39
CA MET A 1 -22.82 10.15 -0.02
C MET A 1 -22.94 9.26 1.21
N SER A 2 -23.99 8.45 1.30
CA SER A 2 -24.38 7.71 2.52
C SER A 2 -23.41 6.55 2.82
N ALA A 3 -22.95 6.46 4.07
CA ALA A 3 -21.94 5.51 4.59
C ALA A 3 -22.21 4.02 4.30
N ARG A 4 -23.41 3.66 3.83
CA ARG A 4 -23.83 2.30 3.49
C ARG A 4 -23.34 1.84 2.10
N GLN A 5 -23.02 2.76 1.19
CA GLN A 5 -22.49 2.43 -0.15
C GLN A 5 -20.98 2.18 -0.15
N THR A 6 -20.25 2.72 0.81
CA THR A 6 -18.79 2.63 0.89
C THR A 6 -18.28 1.32 1.49
N VAL A 7 -19.05 0.63 2.34
CA VAL A 7 -18.58 -0.65 2.96
C VAL A 7 -18.56 -1.80 1.95
N LYS A 8 -19.49 -1.80 0.99
CA LYS A 8 -19.65 -2.83 -0.06
C LYS A 8 -18.36 -3.11 -0.85
N PRO A 9 -17.65 -2.12 -1.41
CA PRO A 9 -16.41 -2.37 -2.14
C PRO A 9 -15.26 -2.93 -1.29
N LEU A 10 -15.23 -2.68 0.03
CA LEU A 10 -14.17 -3.25 0.89
C LEU A 10 -14.40 -4.74 1.14
N ILE A 11 -15.67 -5.10 1.37
CA ILE A 11 -16.09 -6.49 1.56
C ILE A 11 -15.88 -7.26 0.25
N VAL A 12 -16.23 -6.67 -0.89
CA VAL A 12 -15.96 -7.26 -2.21
C VAL A 12 -14.47 -7.47 -2.44
N GLY A 13 -13.62 -6.48 -2.10
CA GLY A 13 -12.17 -6.61 -2.19
C GLY A 13 -11.60 -7.70 -1.29
N ALA A 14 -12.04 -7.77 -0.02
CA ALA A 14 -11.62 -8.80 0.92
C ALA A 14 -12.04 -10.22 0.47
N ILE A 15 -13.27 -10.35 -0.06
CA ILE A 15 -13.75 -11.60 -0.65
C ILE A 15 -12.91 -11.97 -1.87
N LEU A 16 -12.58 -11.02 -2.75
CA LEU A 16 -11.76 -11.25 -3.94
C LEU A 16 -10.35 -11.72 -3.57
N VAL A 17 -9.74 -11.14 -2.54
CA VAL A 17 -8.44 -11.59 -1.98
C VAL A 17 -8.56 -13.03 -1.47
N ALA A 18 -9.59 -13.34 -0.68
CA ALA A 18 -9.80 -14.69 -0.16
C ALA A 18 -9.99 -15.73 -1.28
N ILE A 19 -10.74 -15.37 -2.34
CA ILE A 19 -10.92 -16.20 -3.54
C ILE A 19 -9.59 -16.45 -4.23
N PHE A 20 -8.78 -15.42 -4.49
CA PHE A 20 -7.48 -15.60 -5.15
C PHE A 20 -6.49 -16.42 -4.33
N ILE A 21 -6.49 -16.27 -3.00
CA ILE A 21 -5.68 -17.11 -2.11
C ILE A 21 -6.13 -18.57 -2.19
N ALA A 22 -7.44 -18.83 -2.10
CA ALA A 22 -7.98 -20.18 -2.22
C ALA A 22 -7.67 -20.80 -3.58
N LEU A 23 -7.85 -20.04 -4.66
CA LEU A 23 -7.52 -20.45 -6.02
C LEU A 23 -6.03 -20.80 -6.15
N SER A 24 -5.13 -20.00 -5.55
CA SER A 24 -3.68 -20.24 -5.58
C SER A 24 -3.24 -21.55 -4.93
N LYS A 25 -4.07 -22.12 -4.04
CA LYS A 25 -3.77 -23.36 -3.31
C LYS A 25 -4.50 -24.58 -3.86
N ILE A 26 -5.71 -24.39 -4.39
CA ILE A 26 -6.57 -25.49 -4.87
C ILE A 26 -6.27 -25.84 -6.33
N LEU A 27 -5.90 -24.86 -7.16
CA LEU A 27 -5.67 -25.07 -8.59
C LEU A 27 -4.33 -25.75 -8.95
N PRO A 28 -3.19 -25.48 -8.27
CA PRO A 28 -1.92 -26.13 -8.58
C PRO A 28 -1.91 -27.67 -8.53
N PRO A 29 -2.55 -28.35 -7.56
CA PRO A 29 -2.56 -29.82 -7.52
C PRO A 29 -3.42 -30.46 -8.62
N LEU A 30 -4.23 -29.69 -9.36
CA LEU A 30 -5.09 -30.18 -10.46
C LEU A 30 -4.44 -30.02 -11.84
N LEU A 31 -3.27 -29.40 -11.92
CA LEU A 31 -2.57 -29.07 -13.16
C LEU A 31 -1.23 -29.82 -13.25
N ALA A 32 -0.64 -29.85 -14.45
CA ALA A 32 0.73 -30.30 -14.65
C ALA A 32 1.70 -29.52 -13.72
N PRO A 33 2.72 -30.19 -13.12
CA PRO A 33 3.55 -29.61 -12.06
C PRO A 33 4.29 -28.34 -12.47
N GLU A 34 4.68 -28.24 -13.74
CA GLU A 34 5.31 -27.04 -14.33
C GLU A 34 4.34 -25.85 -14.43
N THR A 35 3.09 -26.07 -14.84
CA THR A 35 2.07 -25.01 -14.94
C THR A 35 1.54 -24.60 -13.56
N GLY A 36 1.41 -25.55 -12.63
CA GLY A 36 0.92 -25.31 -11.26
C GLY A 36 1.79 -24.34 -10.47
N GLN A 37 3.11 -24.38 -10.65
CA GLN A 37 4.04 -23.46 -9.98
C GLN A 37 3.84 -22.00 -10.42
N TRP A 38 3.74 -21.76 -11.74
CA TRP A 38 3.49 -20.41 -12.27
C TRP A 38 2.13 -19.88 -11.85
N VAL A 39 1.10 -20.71 -11.90
CA VAL A 39 -0.26 -20.35 -11.46
C VAL A 39 -0.27 -19.97 -9.98
N SER A 40 0.40 -20.73 -9.12
CA SER A 40 0.50 -20.42 -7.69
C SER A 40 1.25 -19.11 -7.43
N PHE A 41 2.34 -18.86 -8.16
CA PHE A 41 3.10 -17.61 -8.08
C PHE A 41 2.25 -16.40 -8.47
N PHE A 42 1.64 -16.40 -9.66
CA PHE A 42 0.83 -15.29 -10.13
C PHE A 42 -0.42 -15.08 -9.27
N ALA A 43 -1.09 -16.16 -8.86
CA ALA A 43 -2.26 -16.05 -7.99
C ALA A 43 -1.88 -15.48 -6.60
N SER A 44 -0.75 -15.88 -6.04
CA SER A 44 -0.23 -15.33 -4.78
C SER A 44 0.16 -13.86 -4.92
N LEU A 45 0.78 -13.48 -6.05
CA LEU A 45 1.11 -12.09 -6.35
C LEU A 45 -0.14 -11.23 -6.44
N VAL A 46 -1.15 -11.65 -7.22
CA VAL A 46 -2.43 -10.95 -7.36
C VAL A 46 -3.15 -10.85 -6.03
N ALA A 47 -3.11 -11.90 -5.21
CA ALA A 47 -3.68 -11.89 -3.87
C ALA A 47 -3.01 -10.86 -2.95
N ILE A 48 -1.67 -10.82 -2.92
CA ILE A 48 -0.92 -9.85 -2.11
C ILE A 48 -1.17 -8.43 -2.59
N LEU A 49 -1.11 -8.19 -3.91
CA LEU A 49 -1.38 -6.86 -4.49
C LEU A 49 -2.81 -6.40 -4.19
N SER A 50 -3.79 -7.29 -4.37
CA SER A 50 -5.18 -6.99 -4.06
C SER A 50 -5.39 -6.75 -2.56
N GLY A 51 -4.70 -7.51 -1.70
CA GLY A 51 -4.67 -7.30 -0.26
C GLY A 51 -4.10 -5.94 0.13
N TYR A 52 -3.00 -5.54 -0.52
CA TYR A 52 -2.39 -4.24 -0.33
C TYR A 52 -3.34 -3.11 -0.75
N ILE A 53 -3.95 -3.19 -1.94
CA ILE A 53 -4.94 -2.19 -2.40
C ILE A 53 -6.12 -2.08 -1.43
N CYS A 54 -6.64 -3.21 -0.95
CA CYS A 54 -7.70 -3.22 0.06
C CYS A 54 -7.26 -2.58 1.38
N PHE A 55 -6.02 -2.84 1.80
CA PHE A 55 -5.44 -2.23 2.99
C PHE A 55 -5.30 -0.71 2.85
N ILE A 56 -4.82 -0.22 1.70
CA ILE A 56 -4.79 1.23 1.40
C ILE A 56 -6.20 1.80 1.47
N ALA A 57 -7.17 1.18 0.79
CA ALA A 57 -8.55 1.66 0.75
C ALA A 57 -9.20 1.69 2.14
N PHE A 58 -8.87 0.71 2.98
CA PHE A 58 -9.31 0.65 4.38
C PHE A 58 -8.69 1.79 5.19
N MET A 59 -7.37 1.95 5.13
CA MET A 59 -6.64 2.98 5.87
C MET A 59 -7.05 4.39 5.44
N SER A 60 -7.16 4.60 4.12
CA SER A 60 -7.67 5.84 3.54
C SER A 60 -9.03 6.18 4.11
N ARG A 61 -9.97 5.23 4.23
CA ARG A 61 -11.28 5.51 4.84
C ARG A 61 -11.25 5.76 6.34
N LEU A 62 -10.35 5.08 7.06
CA LEU A 62 -10.20 5.25 8.50
C LEU A 62 -9.68 6.66 8.84
N LEU A 63 -8.77 7.19 8.01
CA LEU A 63 -8.10 8.47 8.22
C LEU A 63 -8.77 9.63 7.48
N SER A 64 -9.43 9.37 6.34
CA SER A 64 -10.10 10.42 5.54
C SER A 64 -11.19 11.10 6.35
N GLY A 65 -11.17 12.43 6.35
CA GLY A 65 -12.09 13.25 7.16
C GLY A 65 -11.72 13.40 8.63
N ARG A 66 -10.74 12.65 9.16
CA ARG A 66 -10.19 12.83 10.52
C ARG A 66 -8.89 13.63 10.55
N VAL A 67 -8.15 13.65 9.45
CA VAL A 67 -6.87 14.35 9.33
C VAL A 67 -7.11 15.79 8.83
N SER A 68 -6.57 16.76 9.56
CA SER A 68 -6.57 18.16 9.13
C SER A 68 -5.61 18.37 7.97
N GLU A 69 -5.93 19.28 7.06
CA GLU A 69 -5.11 19.61 5.90
C GLU A 69 -3.67 20.02 6.28
N ARG A 70 -3.52 20.68 7.43
CA ARG A 70 -2.20 21.03 7.99
C ARG A 70 -1.38 19.80 8.39
N LEU A 71 -1.98 18.83 9.08
CA LEU A 71 -1.31 17.58 9.45
C LEU A 71 -0.96 16.75 8.21
N PHE A 72 -1.86 16.74 7.23
CA PHE A 72 -1.63 16.08 5.94
C PHE A 72 -0.36 16.61 5.26
N GLY A 73 -0.25 17.92 5.10
CA GLY A 73 0.91 18.54 4.45
C GLY A 73 2.22 18.45 5.27
N ILE A 74 2.15 18.42 6.60
CA ILE A 74 3.36 18.21 7.44
C ILE A 74 3.90 16.80 7.26
N LEU A 75 3.03 15.78 7.35
CA LEU A 75 3.43 14.38 7.20
C LEU A 75 3.93 14.08 5.79
N GLU A 76 3.29 14.66 4.77
CA GLU A 76 3.75 14.54 3.39
C GLU A 76 5.18 15.06 3.20
N LYS A 77 5.48 16.26 3.73
CA LYS A 77 6.83 16.83 3.69
C LYS A 77 7.85 16.00 4.46
N LEU A 78 7.46 15.44 5.61
CA LEU A 78 8.32 14.58 6.42
C LEU A 78 8.66 13.28 5.66
N LEU A 79 7.69 12.70 4.97
CA LEU A 79 7.88 11.50 4.14
C LEU A 79 8.79 11.78 2.95
N ILE A 80 8.60 12.92 2.27
CA ILE A 80 9.50 13.36 1.19
C ILE A 80 10.92 13.55 1.72
N ALA A 81 11.09 14.21 2.87
CA ALA A 81 12.40 14.36 3.50
C ALA A 81 13.04 13.00 3.85
N GLY A 82 12.24 12.04 4.34
CA GLY A 82 12.69 10.66 4.59
C GLY A 82 13.13 9.92 3.33
N ILE A 83 12.41 10.08 2.21
CA ILE A 83 12.79 9.55 0.90
C ILE A 83 14.14 10.15 0.47
N LEU A 84 14.28 11.48 0.54
CA LEU A 84 15.52 12.16 0.18
C LEU A 84 16.69 11.73 1.06
N LEU A 85 16.47 11.54 2.36
CA LEU A 85 17.47 11.04 3.29
C LEU A 85 17.87 9.59 2.99
N GLY A 86 16.90 8.73 2.66
CA GLY A 86 17.16 7.35 2.24
C GLY A 86 17.99 7.28 0.95
N ILE A 87 17.66 8.12 -0.04
CA ILE A 87 18.46 8.28 -1.28
C ILE A 87 19.88 8.74 -0.92
N ALA A 88 20.03 9.80 -0.14
CA ALA A 88 21.34 10.29 0.26
C ALA A 88 22.16 9.22 1.02
N GLY A 89 21.49 8.40 1.84
CA GLY A 89 22.11 7.29 2.57
C GLY A 89 22.58 6.16 1.65
N MET A 90 21.82 5.83 0.60
CA MET A 90 22.20 4.81 -0.39
C MET A 90 23.30 5.29 -1.34
N PHE A 91 23.22 6.53 -1.79
CA PHE A 91 24.08 7.07 -2.86
C PHE A 91 25.26 7.89 -2.33
N GLN A 92 25.73 7.58 -1.12
CA GLN A 92 26.93 8.20 -0.59
C GLN A 92 28.20 7.48 -1.07
N PRO A 93 29.23 8.20 -1.56
CA PRO A 93 30.43 7.58 -2.11
C PRO A 93 31.46 7.12 -1.06
N TRP A 94 31.28 7.51 0.21
CA TRP A 94 32.29 7.34 1.25
C TRP A 94 32.06 6.12 2.17
N ILE A 95 30.82 5.80 2.56
CA ILE A 95 30.55 4.78 3.59
C ILE A 95 29.52 3.75 3.08
N PRO A 96 29.97 2.57 2.61
CA PRO A 96 29.08 1.51 2.10
C PRO A 96 28.15 0.90 3.16
N VAL A 97 28.52 0.98 4.44
CA VAL A 97 27.76 0.41 5.57
C VAL A 97 26.37 1.04 5.72
N PHE A 98 26.19 2.27 5.29
CA PHE A 98 24.91 2.96 5.37
C PHE A 98 23.97 2.63 4.22
N TYR A 99 24.42 1.92 3.19
CA TYR A 99 23.58 1.49 2.07
C TYR A 99 22.32 0.71 2.52
N PRO A 100 22.43 -0.37 3.33
CA PRO A 100 21.25 -1.10 3.80
C PRO A 100 20.33 -0.24 4.69
N ALA A 101 20.90 0.66 5.50
CA ALA A 101 20.11 1.57 6.33
C ALA A 101 19.34 2.59 5.47
N GLY A 102 19.99 3.20 4.49
CA GLY A 102 19.38 4.11 3.52
C GLY A 102 18.29 3.43 2.71
N PHE A 103 18.51 2.18 2.30
CA PHE A 103 17.51 1.38 1.60
C PHE A 103 16.26 1.13 2.45
N ILE A 104 16.43 0.74 3.72
CA ILE A 104 15.28 0.50 4.62
C ILE A 104 14.50 1.80 4.86
N VAL A 105 15.19 2.92 5.09
CA VAL A 105 14.55 4.22 5.27
C VAL A 105 13.80 4.64 4.00
N LEU A 106 14.44 4.53 2.84
CA LEU A 106 13.83 4.85 1.54
C LEU A 106 12.61 3.97 1.29
N PHE A 107 12.73 2.66 1.50
CA PHE A 107 11.68 1.68 1.28
C PHE A 107 10.48 1.96 2.18
N ALA A 108 10.71 2.14 3.48
CA ALA A 108 9.65 2.46 4.45
C ALA A 108 8.99 3.80 4.14
N ALA A 109 9.77 4.85 3.86
CA ALA A 109 9.24 6.17 3.54
C ALA A 109 8.42 6.15 2.25
N THR A 110 8.86 5.43 1.21
CA THR A 110 8.13 5.29 -0.06
C THR A 110 6.83 4.51 0.11
N TRP A 111 6.84 3.45 0.92
CA TRP A 111 5.63 2.69 1.25
C TRP A 111 4.61 3.55 1.98
N ILE A 112 5.04 4.25 3.03
CA ILE A 112 4.15 5.11 3.81
C ILE A 112 3.69 6.31 2.96
N PHE A 113 4.55 6.89 2.13
CA PHE A 113 4.18 7.96 1.19
C PHE A 113 3.12 7.51 0.19
N THR A 114 3.28 6.32 -0.37
CA THR A 114 2.28 5.72 -1.26
C THR A 114 0.95 5.58 -0.52
N LEU A 115 0.94 5.03 0.69
CA LEU A 115 -0.27 4.93 1.53
C LEU A 115 -0.90 6.30 1.82
N TRP A 116 -0.06 7.28 2.17
CA TRP A 116 -0.49 8.63 2.54
C TRP A 116 -1.12 9.37 1.37
N GLY A 117 -0.59 9.21 0.16
CA GLY A 117 -1.12 9.83 -1.06
C GLY A 117 -2.55 9.40 -1.42
N TYR A 118 -3.03 8.27 -0.90
CA TYR A 118 -4.42 7.84 -1.08
C TYR A 118 -5.37 8.34 0.02
N VAL A 119 -4.86 8.99 1.07
CA VAL A 119 -5.69 9.59 2.13
C VAL A 119 -6.21 10.93 1.63
N VAL A 120 -7.54 11.14 1.66
CA VAL A 120 -8.13 12.42 1.28
C VAL A 120 -8.24 13.30 2.54
N PRO A 121 -7.55 14.45 2.61
CA PRO A 121 -7.65 15.34 3.76
C PRO A 121 -9.07 15.91 3.88
N LYS A 122 -9.46 16.29 5.10
CA LYS A 122 -10.70 17.02 5.30
C LYS A 122 -10.54 18.40 4.64
N SER A 123 -11.12 18.56 3.45
CA SER A 123 -11.11 19.84 2.72
C SER A 123 -11.70 20.93 3.60
N ALA A 124 -10.91 21.97 3.88
CA ALA A 124 -11.37 23.18 4.54
C ALA A 124 -12.18 24.09 3.58
N HIS A 125 -13.06 23.50 2.78
CA HIS A 125 -14.03 24.23 1.95
C HIS A 125 -15.44 23.80 2.34
N GLY A 126 -15.87 24.35 3.48
CA GLY A 126 -17.25 24.75 3.65
C GLY A 126 -17.34 26.23 3.31
N THR A 127 -17.36 26.55 2.02
CA THR A 127 -17.92 27.78 1.43
C THR A 127 -17.96 27.55 -0.08
N GLU A 128 -19.09 27.06 -0.55
CA GLU A 128 -19.92 27.65 -1.62
C GLU A 128 -21.23 26.85 -1.75
#